data_AF-A0AAV5M533-F1
#
_entry.id   AF-A0AAV5M533-F1
#
_cell.length_a   1.000
_cell.length_b   1.000
_cell.length_c   1.000
_cell.angle_alpha   90.00
_cell.angle_beta   90.00
_cell.angle_gamma   90.00
#
_symmetry.space_group_name_H-M   'P 1'
#
loop_
_entity.id
_entity.type
_entity.pdbx_description
1 polymer ?
#
loop_
_entity_poly.entity_id
_entity_poly.type
_entity_poly.pdbx_seq_one_letter_code
_entity_poly.pdbx_strand_id
1 'polypeptide(L)'
;MPSPVTVARQCLTPEASNALDEAVGVACRRGHAQTTSLHAVSALLSLSSPPLREACARARNATYSSRLQFKALDLCLSVSLDRVPSSQ
;
A
#
# COMPACT_ATOMS: atom_id res chain seq x y z
N MET A 1 -3.65 0.42 20.19
CA MET A 1 -4.69 -0.58 19.87
C MET A 1 -4.82 -0.66 18.35
N PRO A 2 -4.68 -1.83 17.73
CA PRO A 2 -4.99 -1.97 16.30
C PRO A 2 -6.48 -1.67 16.09
N SER A 3 -6.79 -0.76 15.17
CA SER A 3 -8.18 -0.44 14.80
C SER A 3 -8.79 -1.60 14.02
N PRO A 4 -10.00 -2.08 14.36
CA PRO A 4 -10.69 -3.07 13.56
C PRO A 4 -10.91 -2.56 12.13
N VAL A 5 -10.62 -3.39 11.13
CA VAL A 5 -10.77 -3.04 9.70
C VAL A 5 -12.20 -2.57 9.40
N THR A 6 -13.19 -3.23 9.97
CA THR A 6 -14.62 -2.87 9.80
C THR A 6 -14.94 -1.46 10.28
N VAL A 7 -14.38 -1.05 11.42
CA VAL A 7 -14.55 0.30 11.97
C VAL A 7 -13.84 1.32 11.09
N ALA A 8 -12.61 1.02 10.64
CA ALA A 8 -11.88 1.90 9.74
C ALA A 8 -12.66 2.15 8.44
N ARG A 9 -13.24 1.12 7.82
CA ARG A 9 -14.03 1.22 6.58
C ARG A 9 -15.22 2.17 6.70
N GLN A 10 -15.89 2.21 7.86
CA GLN A 10 -17.04 3.10 8.08
C GLN A 10 -16.68 4.59 8.05
N CYS A 11 -15.40 4.93 8.21
CA CYS A 11 -14.91 6.30 8.21
C CYS A 11 -14.20 6.71 6.91
N LEU A 12 -14.23 5.86 5.88
CA LEU A 12 -13.51 6.06 4.62
C LEU A 12 -14.46 6.25 3.45
N THR A 13 -13.98 6.92 2.40
CA THR A 13 -14.70 6.93 1.12
C THR A 13 -14.75 5.51 0.54
N PRO A 14 -15.65 5.23 -0.42
CA PRO A 14 -15.71 3.94 -1.09
C PRO A 14 -14.38 3.52 -1.72
N GLU A 15 -13.67 4.46 -2.35
CA GLU A 15 -12.39 4.21 -3.02
C GLU A 15 -11.29 3.88 -2.00
N ALA A 16 -11.26 4.59 -0.88
CA ALA A 16 -10.33 4.34 0.21
C ALA A 16 -10.63 3.01 0.93
N SER A 17 -11.92 2.64 1.05
CA SER A 17 -12.34 1.34 1.57
C SER A 17 -11.91 0.19 0.67
N ASN A 18 -12.04 0.35 -0.65
CA ASN A 18 -11.55 -0.64 -1.62
C ASN A 18 -10.01 -0.81 -1.53
N ALA A 19 -9.28 0.30 -1.36
CA ALA A 19 -7.83 0.23 -1.14
C ALA A 19 -7.45 -0.44 0.18
N LEU A 20 -8.25 -0.25 1.24
CA LEU A 20 -8.08 -0.95 2.51
C LEU A 20 -8.34 -2.46 2.35
N ASP A 21 -9.36 -2.86 1.59
CA ASP A 21 -9.66 -4.27 1.34
C ASP A 21 -8.51 -4.96 0.58
N GLU A 22 -7.92 -4.28 -0.41
CA GLU A 22 -6.70 -4.76 -1.09
C GLU A 22 -5.50 -4.87 -0.14
N ALA A 23 -5.31 -3.89 0.75
CA ALA A 23 -4.23 -3.90 1.73
C ALA A 23 -4.35 -5.09 2.71
N VAL A 24 -5.57 -5.39 3.15
CA VAL A 24 -5.88 -6.59 3.96
C VAL A 24 -5.56 -7.86 3.17
N GLY A 25 -5.93 -7.90 1.88
CA GLY A 25 -5.58 -9.00 0.99
C GLY A 25 -4.06 -9.22 0.87
N VAL A 26 -3.27 -8.15 0.76
CA VAL A 26 -1.79 -8.23 0.74
C VAL A 26 -1.26 -8.80 2.06
N ALA A 27 -1.76 -8.32 3.20
CA ALA A 27 -1.34 -8.82 4.52
C ALA A 27 -1.65 -10.31 4.70
N CYS A 28 -2.85 -10.74 4.30
CA CYS A 28 -3.29 -12.13 4.36
C CYS A 28 -2.43 -13.05 3.48
N ARG A 29 -2.17 -12.68 2.23
CA ARG A 29 -1.30 -13.46 1.32
C ARG A 29 0.14 -13.61 1.83
N ARG A 30 0.59 -12.69 2.68
CA ARG A 30 1.93 -12.71 3.28
C ARG A 30 1.98 -13.31 4.69
N GLY A 31 0.85 -13.72 5.26
CA GLY A 31 0.81 -14.28 6.62
C GLY A 31 1.09 -13.24 7.71
N HIS A 32 0.81 -11.95 7.45
CA HIS A 32 0.97 -10.90 8.45
C HIS A 32 -0.30 -10.73 9.28
N ALA A 33 -0.19 -10.79 10.61
CA ALA A 33 -1.34 -10.69 11.53
C ALA A 33 -2.00 -9.31 11.52
N GLN A 34 -1.29 -8.27 11.09
CA GLN A 34 -1.79 -6.90 11.09
C GLN A 34 -1.62 -6.27 9.72
N THR A 35 -2.69 -5.61 9.26
CA THR A 35 -2.59 -4.67 8.15
C THR A 35 -1.93 -3.40 8.65
N THR A 36 -0.86 -2.98 7.99
CA THR A 36 -0.04 -1.82 8.35
C THR A 36 -0.09 -0.78 7.24
N SER A 37 0.47 0.41 7.50
CA SER A 37 0.62 1.46 6.49
C SER A 37 1.39 0.98 5.24
N LEU A 38 2.33 0.05 5.40
CA LEU A 38 3.10 -0.51 4.29
C LEU A 38 2.21 -1.28 3.30
N HIS A 39 1.24 -2.04 3.83
CA HIS A 39 0.24 -2.74 3.02
C HIS A 39 -0.68 -1.74 2.30
N ALA A 40 -1.10 -0.68 2.99
CA ALA A 40 -1.93 0.37 2.41
C ALA A 40 -1.22 1.10 1.26
N VAL A 41 0.04 1.48 1.43
CA VAL A 41 0.84 2.12 0.38
C VAL A 41 1.03 1.18 -0.81
N SER A 42 1.35 -0.09 -0.57
CA SER A 42 1.46 -1.10 -1.62
C SER A 42 0.15 -1.22 -2.40
N ALA A 43 -0.98 -1.38 -1.72
CA ALA A 43 -2.30 -1.49 -2.34
C ALA A 43 -2.65 -0.25 -3.18
N LEU A 44 -2.42 0.95 -2.64
CA LEU A 44 -2.71 2.21 -3.34
C LEU A 44 -1.84 2.40 -4.60
N LEU A 45 -0.61 1.87 -4.62
CA LEU A 45 0.27 1.94 -5.79
C LEU A 45 0.01 0.83 -6.82
N SER A 46 -0.51 -0.33 -6.38
CA SER A 46 -0.88 -1.45 -7.24
C SER A 46 -2.25 -1.26 -7.88
N LEU A 47 -3.21 -0.70 -7.15
CA LEU A 47 -4.47 -0.25 -7.73
C LEU A 47 -4.16 0.74 -8.86
N SER A 48 -4.96 0.68 -9.93
CA SER A 48 -5.02 1.75 -10.94
C SER A 48 -5.67 3.01 -10.34
N SER A 49 -5.21 3.43 -9.17
CA SER A 49 -5.63 4.62 -8.44
C SER A 49 -4.76 5.78 -8.93
N PRO A 50 -5.27 6.65 -9.81
CA PRO A 50 -4.51 7.78 -10.31
C PRO A 50 -3.97 8.73 -9.22
N PRO A 51 -4.61 8.99 -8.06
CA PRO A 51 -4.17 10.06 -7.17
C PRO A 51 -2.78 9.85 -6.58
N LEU A 52 -2.47 8.63 -6.12
CA LEU A 52 -1.18 8.39 -5.46
C LEU A 52 -0.03 8.34 -6.47
N ARG A 53 -0.21 7.65 -7.60
CA ARG A 53 0.80 7.62 -8.66
C ARG A 53 1.03 9.02 -9.24
N GLU A 54 -0.03 9.80 -9.46
CA GLU A 54 0.10 11.16 -9.98
C GLU A 54 0.76 12.10 -8.95
N ALA A 55 0.35 12.03 -7.68
CA ALA A 55 0.98 12.80 -6.61
C ALA A 55 2.47 12.45 -6.45
N CYS A 56 2.81 11.16 -6.49
CA CYS A 56 4.20 10.71 -6.51
C CYS A 56 4.93 11.23 -7.74
N ALA A 57 4.35 11.19 -8.95
CA ALA A 57 4.99 11.71 -10.15
C ALA A 57 5.32 13.22 -10.02
N ARG A 58 4.41 14.02 -9.46
CA ARG A 58 4.63 15.45 -9.21
C ARG A 58 5.67 15.75 -8.13
N ALA A 59 5.72 14.95 -7.08
CA ALA A 59 6.63 15.18 -5.95
C ALA A 59 8.09 14.80 -6.25
N ARG A 60 8.34 14.11 -7.36
CA ARG A 60 9.65 13.51 -7.65
C ARG A 60 10.51 14.40 -8.52
N ASN A 61 11.82 14.28 -8.29
CA ASN A 61 12.82 14.91 -9.13
C ASN A 61 12.84 14.23 -10.52
N ALA A 62 13.00 15.03 -11.57
CA ALA A 62 13.10 14.61 -12.97
C ALA A 62 14.40 13.85 -13.32
N THR A 63 15.26 13.55 -12.33
CA THR A 63 16.53 12.82 -12.55
C THR A 63 16.35 11.44 -13.17
N TYR A 64 15.21 10.78 -12.92
CA TYR A 64 14.94 9.43 -13.43
C TYR A 64 13.53 9.33 -14.01
N SER A 65 13.32 8.42 -14.96
CA SER A 65 12.00 8.21 -15.54
C SER A 65 11.00 7.69 -14.49
N SER A 66 9.78 8.21 -14.53
CA SER A 66 8.68 7.81 -13.63
C SER A 66 8.52 6.28 -13.55
N ARG A 67 8.64 5.59 -14.70
CA ARG A 67 8.59 4.12 -14.79
C ARG A 67 9.66 3.44 -13.94
N LEU A 68 10.93 3.85 -14.08
CA LEU A 68 12.04 3.26 -13.31
C LEU A 68 11.84 3.51 -11.82
N GLN A 69 11.49 4.74 -11.48
CA GLN A 69 11.37 5.12 -10.09
C GLN A 69 10.15 4.42 -9.42
N PHE A 70 9.04 4.15 -10.12
CA PHE A 70 7.93 3.34 -9.58
C PHE A 70 8.30 1.87 -9.39
N LYS A 71 9.08 1.29 -10.30
CA LYS A 71 9.64 -0.06 -10.12
C LYS A 71 10.53 -0.14 -8.89
N ALA A 72 11.38 0.86 -8.67
CA ALA A 72 12.22 0.92 -7.48
C ALA A 72 11.37 1.00 -6.20
N LEU A 73 10.30 1.80 -6.20
CA LEU A 73 9.39 1.91 -5.08
C LEU A 73 8.68 0.57 -4.77
N ASP A 74 8.19 -0.11 -5.81
CA ASP A 74 7.55 -1.43 -5.69
C ASP A 74 8.50 -2.49 -5.10
N LEU A 75 9.77 -2.49 -5.54
CA LEU A 75 10.81 -3.35 -4.97
C LEU A 75 11.08 -3.02 -3.49
N CYS A 76 11.23 -1.74 -3.15
CA CYS A 76 11.46 -1.31 -1.78
C CYS A 76 10.31 -1.70 -0.84
N LEU A 77 9.07 -1.56 -1.30
CA LEU A 77 7.89 -1.97 -0.54
C LEU A 77 7.85 -3.49 -0.35
N SER A 78 8.14 -4.25 -1.41
CA SER A 78 8.18 -5.72 -1.34
C SER A 78 9.21 -6.22 -0.33
N VAL A 79 10.45 -5.72 -0.40
CA VAL A 79 11.52 -6.06 0.56
C VAL A 79 11.16 -5.63 1.98
N SER A 80 10.51 -4.48 2.14
CA SER A 80 10.06 -4.01 3.46
C SER A 80 8.96 -4.90 4.03
N LEU A 81 8.05 -5.38 3.18
CA LEU A 81 6.99 -6.29 3.57
C LEU A 81 7.56 -7.65 3.97
N ASP A 82 8.60 -8.15 3.29
CA ASP A 82 9.27 -9.41 3.65
C ASP A 82 9.92 -9.37 5.04
N ARG A 83 10.17 -8.17 5.59
CA ARG A 83 10.77 -7.98 6.91
C ARG A 83 9.75 -7.78 8.03
N VAL A 84 8.47 -7.65 7.70
CA VAL A 84 7.42 -7.54 8.73
C VAL A 84 7.33 -8.88 9.46
N PRO A 85 7.18 -8.88 10.80
CA PRO A 85 6.99 -10.13 11.55
C PRO A 85 5.76 -10.88 11.04
N SER A 86 5.96 -12.09 10.51
CA SER A 86 4.86 -13.00 10.22
C SER A 86 4.40 -13.66 11.50
N SER A 87 3.09 -13.68 11.74
CA SER A 87 2.53 -14.58 12.74
C SER A 87 2.39 -15.95 12.09
N GLN A 88 3.49 -16.71 12.08
CA GLN A 88 3.37 -18.16 12.04
C GLN A 88 3.00 -18.67 13.44
#